data_AF-B6D8N6-F1
#
_entry.id   AF-B6D8N6-F1
#
_cell.length_a   1.000
_cell.length_b   1.000
_cell.length_c   1.000
_cell.angle_alpha   90.00
_cell.angle_beta   90.00
_cell.angle_gamma   90.00
#
_symmetry.space_group_name_H-M   'P 1'
#
loop_
_entity.id
_entity.type
_entity.pdbx_description
1 polymer ?
#
loop_
_entity_poly.entity_id
_entity_poly.type
_entity_poly.pdbx_seq_one_letter_code
_entity_poly.pdbx_strand_id
1 'polypeptide(L)'
;LNKDKQSMAYRCSDNSAFDKGVCLDCRKNRCNTLGYDIKKVRTGTSKRLYLKTRSRMPYKLYHYQFRIQFVNQTEKVEPSLTISLTGTKEESGAVDITFNEKISGNKTFTFLITLDRDLGELMLLNMHWEASPLWENVWDKVQTIIPWRTWERKRLLNVGKVSVKAGETQKRTSFCSMTNEGQMEASEDIVFVRCKEERPKRPRRKDNL
;
A
#
# COMPACT_ATOMS: atom_id res chain seq x y z
N LEU A 1 -25.80 -17.40 -12.12
CA LEU A 1 -25.17 -16.17 -11.62
C LEU A 1 -23.66 -16.38 -11.55
N ASN A 2 -22.85 -15.50 -12.14
CA ASN A 2 -21.38 -15.62 -12.17
C ASN A 2 -20.78 -15.23 -10.81
N LYS A 3 -20.69 -16.20 -9.89
CA LYS A 3 -20.22 -15.98 -8.51
C LYS A 3 -18.78 -15.44 -8.45
N ASP A 4 -17.96 -15.84 -9.41
CA ASP A 4 -16.57 -15.40 -9.55
C ASP A 4 -16.45 -13.91 -9.94
N LYS A 5 -17.50 -13.31 -10.51
CA LYS A 5 -17.52 -11.90 -10.96
C LYS A 5 -18.25 -10.96 -10.00
N GLN A 6 -18.55 -11.40 -8.78
CA GLN A 6 -19.17 -10.55 -7.77
C GLN A 6 -18.22 -9.48 -7.26
N SER A 7 -18.70 -8.23 -7.25
CA SER A 7 -17.98 -7.10 -6.68
C SER A 7 -18.24 -7.01 -5.18
N MET A 8 -17.18 -6.76 -4.42
CA MET A 8 -17.25 -6.55 -2.98
C MET A 8 -17.26 -5.06 -2.67
N ALA A 9 -18.13 -4.66 -1.75
CA ALA A 9 -18.24 -3.29 -1.25
C ALA A 9 -17.88 -3.25 0.23
N TYR A 10 -17.24 -2.15 0.64
CA TYR A 10 -16.66 -1.97 1.98
C TYR A 10 -17.28 -0.79 2.68
N ARG A 11 -17.70 -1.00 3.93
CA ARG A 11 -18.32 0.02 4.76
C ARG A 11 -17.26 1.03 5.16
N CYS A 12 -17.52 2.29 4.86
CA CYS A 12 -16.62 3.39 5.15
C CYS A 12 -17.41 4.62 5.59
N SER A 13 -16.73 5.63 6.13
CA SER A 13 -17.36 6.92 6.49
C SER A 13 -17.78 7.70 5.25
N ASP A 14 -16.88 7.76 4.28
CA ASP A 14 -16.96 8.56 3.06
C ASP A 14 -16.04 7.98 1.98
N ASN A 15 -16.13 8.52 0.76
CA ASN A 15 -15.34 8.04 -0.36
C ASN A 15 -13.84 8.37 -0.21
N SER A 16 -13.48 9.48 0.45
CA SER A 16 -12.09 9.89 0.61
C SER A 16 -11.33 8.95 1.56
N ALA A 17 -11.97 8.50 2.63
CA ALA A 17 -11.44 7.48 3.53
C ALA A 17 -11.32 6.12 2.83
N PHE A 18 -12.26 5.80 1.93
CA PHE A 18 -12.17 4.57 1.14
C PHE A 18 -10.98 4.62 0.18
N ASP A 19 -10.77 5.74 -0.52
CA ASP A 19 -9.67 5.94 -1.47
C ASP A 19 -8.29 5.94 -0.79
N LYS A 20 -8.21 6.34 0.49
CA LYS A 20 -7.01 6.15 1.34
C LYS A 20 -6.77 4.68 1.73
N GLY A 21 -7.68 3.77 1.39
CA GLY A 21 -7.54 2.34 1.63
C GLY A 21 -7.78 1.89 3.07
N VAL A 22 -8.29 2.73 3.98
CA VAL A 22 -8.41 2.38 5.41
C VAL A 22 -9.61 1.48 5.75
N CYS A 23 -10.50 1.21 4.78
CA CYS A 23 -11.81 0.58 4.99
C CYS A 23 -11.93 -0.88 4.55
N LEU A 24 -10.85 -1.56 4.13
CA LEU A 24 -10.91 -2.94 3.59
C LEU A 24 -11.10 -4.06 4.66
N ASP A 25 -11.70 -3.78 5.82
CA ASP A 25 -11.98 -4.79 6.85
C ASP A 25 -13.39 -5.35 6.74
N CYS A 26 -13.52 -6.67 6.65
CA CYS A 26 -14.81 -7.35 6.51
C CYS A 26 -15.46 -7.74 7.85
N ARG A 27 -14.74 -7.63 8.97
CA ARG A 27 -15.23 -8.07 10.29
C ARG A 27 -16.54 -7.37 10.65
N LYS A 28 -17.43 -8.11 11.33
CA LYS A 28 -18.74 -7.60 11.78
C LYS A 28 -19.60 -7.06 10.62
N ASN A 29 -19.63 -7.77 9.48
CA ASN A 29 -20.38 -7.40 8.27
C ASN A 29 -20.02 -5.98 7.75
N ARG A 30 -18.75 -5.61 7.84
CA ARG A 30 -18.24 -4.35 7.25
C ARG A 30 -18.02 -4.45 5.75
N CYS A 31 -18.10 -5.63 5.15
CA CYS A 31 -18.14 -5.77 3.71
C CYS A 31 -19.37 -6.59 3.30
N ASN A 32 -19.81 -6.39 2.06
CA ASN A 32 -20.93 -7.13 1.47
C ASN A 32 -20.74 -7.22 -0.04
N THR A 33 -21.46 -8.12 -0.68
CA THR A 33 -21.51 -8.26 -2.15
C THR A 33 -22.48 -7.25 -2.75
N LEU A 34 -22.12 -6.66 -3.88
CA LEU A 34 -22.98 -5.79 -4.67
C LEU A 34 -23.87 -6.65 -5.59
N GLY A 35 -25.17 -6.37 -5.62
CA GLY A 35 -26.13 -7.00 -6.53
C GLY A 35 -26.97 -8.10 -5.88
N TYR A 36 -27.36 -9.10 -6.67
CA TYR A 36 -28.34 -10.14 -6.27
C TYR A 36 -27.91 -10.98 -5.07
N ASP A 37 -26.62 -11.31 -4.98
CA ASP A 37 -26.07 -12.17 -3.92
C ASP A 37 -25.73 -11.40 -2.64
N ILE A 38 -26.31 -10.21 -2.45
CA ILE A 38 -26.12 -9.40 -1.24
C ILE A 38 -26.56 -10.19 0.01
N LYS A 39 -25.69 -10.23 1.02
CA LYS A 39 -26.07 -10.76 2.33
C LYS A 39 -27.03 -9.79 3.01
N LYS A 40 -28.28 -10.22 3.23
CA LYS A 40 -29.29 -9.43 3.94
C LYS A 40 -28.94 -9.36 5.43
N VAL A 41 -28.29 -8.28 5.86
CA VAL A 41 -27.94 -8.04 7.26
C VAL A 41 -28.85 -6.96 7.82
N ARG A 42 -29.60 -7.27 8.88
CA ARG A 42 -30.46 -6.29 9.56
C ARG A 42 -29.59 -5.38 10.41
N THR A 43 -29.52 -4.10 10.06
CA THR A 43 -28.77 -3.09 10.81
C THR A 43 -29.70 -2.00 11.31
N GLY A 44 -29.52 -1.54 12.55
CA GLY A 44 -30.37 -0.48 13.12
C GLY A 44 -30.26 0.89 12.41
N THR A 45 -29.21 1.11 11.61
CA THR A 45 -29.07 2.31 10.77
C THR A 45 -28.49 1.95 9.41
N SER A 46 -28.85 2.72 8.37
CA SER A 46 -28.31 2.56 7.01
C SER A 46 -26.79 2.71 7.00
N LYS A 47 -26.10 1.81 6.28
CA LYS A 47 -24.64 1.78 6.19
C LYS A 47 -24.21 2.10 4.76
N ARG A 48 -23.28 3.04 4.61
CA ARG A 48 -22.68 3.38 3.32
C ARG A 48 -21.52 2.42 3.03
N LEU A 49 -21.56 1.80 1.86
CA LEU A 49 -20.50 0.92 1.35
C LEU A 49 -19.91 1.53 0.08
N TYR A 50 -18.62 1.29 -0.14
CA TYR A 50 -17.83 1.85 -1.23
C TYR A 50 -17.04 0.75 -1.93
N LEU A 51 -16.84 0.90 -3.24
CA LEU A 51 -16.03 0.02 -4.08
C LEU A 51 -15.53 0.81 -5.30
N LYS A 52 -14.48 0.31 -5.96
CA LYS A 52 -14.13 0.72 -7.33
C LYS A 52 -14.64 -0.31 -8.33
N THR A 53 -14.87 0.16 -9.55
CA THR A 53 -15.30 -0.67 -10.67
C THR A 53 -14.54 -0.30 -11.93
N ARG A 54 -14.46 -1.24 -12.87
CA ARG A 54 -13.98 -0.94 -14.23
C ARG A 54 -14.98 -0.07 -14.97
N SER A 55 -14.54 0.54 -16.07
CA SER A 55 -15.41 1.30 -16.98
C SER A 55 -16.28 0.40 -17.86
N ARG A 56 -15.89 -0.87 -18.04
CA ARG A 56 -16.57 -1.84 -18.91
C ARG A 56 -16.77 -3.17 -18.19
N MET A 57 -17.76 -3.94 -18.67
CA MET A 57 -18.06 -5.27 -18.15
C MET A 57 -16.92 -6.26 -18.49
N PRO A 58 -16.55 -7.20 -17.58
CA PRO A 58 -17.01 -7.33 -16.19
C PRO A 58 -16.47 -6.21 -15.30
N TYR A 59 -17.31 -5.67 -14.41
CA TYR A 59 -17.00 -4.48 -13.60
C TYR A 59 -16.15 -4.73 -12.35
N LYS A 60 -15.95 -6.00 -11.98
CA LYS A 60 -15.24 -6.41 -10.75
C LYS A 60 -13.79 -5.92 -10.75
N LEU A 61 -13.35 -5.44 -9.60
CA LEU A 61 -11.96 -5.17 -9.26
C LEU A 61 -11.60 -5.86 -7.94
N TYR A 62 -10.31 -6.12 -7.77
CA TYR A 62 -9.66 -6.61 -6.56
C TYR A 62 -9.01 -5.45 -5.83
N HIS A 63 -9.25 -5.33 -4.52
CA HIS A 63 -8.83 -4.20 -3.71
C HIS A 63 -7.67 -4.59 -2.80
N TYR A 64 -6.56 -3.87 -2.89
CA TYR A 64 -5.37 -4.10 -2.09
C TYR A 64 -5.08 -2.86 -1.25
N GLN A 65 -5.09 -3.02 0.07
CA GLN A 65 -4.62 -1.99 1.01
C GLN A 65 -3.13 -2.18 1.20
N PHE A 66 -2.36 -1.15 0.88
CA PHE A 66 -0.94 -1.09 1.15
C PHE A 66 -0.70 -0.22 2.38
N ARG A 67 0.28 -0.63 3.18
CA ARG A 67 0.71 0.10 4.36
C ARG A 67 2.24 0.08 4.41
N ILE A 68 2.87 1.21 4.09
CA ILE A 68 4.32 1.36 4.02
C ILE A 68 4.78 2.15 5.24
N GLN A 69 5.73 1.60 6.00
CA GLN A 69 6.38 2.29 7.11
C GLN A 69 7.71 2.89 6.66
N PHE A 70 7.88 4.20 6.84
CA PHE A 70 9.16 4.87 6.60
C PHE A 70 9.88 5.08 7.94
N VAL A 71 11.05 4.47 8.10
CA VAL A 71 11.71 4.31 9.41
C VAL A 71 12.59 5.51 9.77
N ASN A 72 13.21 6.17 8.80
CA ASN A 72 14.19 7.21 9.09
C ASN A 72 14.18 8.30 8.02
N GLN A 73 13.87 9.53 8.41
CA GLN A 73 14.05 10.72 7.56
C GLN A 73 14.31 11.93 8.46
N THR A 74 15.55 12.41 8.46
CA THR A 74 15.94 13.74 8.97
C THR A 74 15.50 14.86 8.01
N GLU A 75 15.31 14.56 6.73
CA GLU A 75 14.87 15.50 5.69
C GLU A 75 13.45 15.18 5.19
N LYS A 76 12.65 16.20 4.92
CA LYS A 76 11.30 16.04 4.38
C LYS A 76 11.36 15.72 2.89
N VAL A 77 11.03 14.50 2.49
CA VAL A 77 11.04 14.06 1.08
C VAL A 77 9.61 13.83 0.58
N GLU A 78 9.35 14.21 -0.67
CA GLU A 78 8.15 13.85 -1.44
C GLU A 78 8.56 12.79 -2.48
N PRO A 79 8.60 11.49 -2.14
CA PRO A 79 9.02 10.49 -3.10
C PRO A 79 7.91 10.24 -4.12
N SER A 80 8.29 9.98 -5.37
CA SER A 80 7.43 9.32 -6.36
C SER A 80 7.83 7.85 -6.36
N LEU A 81 6.94 6.96 -5.90
CA LEU A 81 7.24 5.52 -5.82
C LEU A 81 6.45 4.77 -6.88
N THR A 82 7.11 3.95 -7.67
CA THR A 82 6.45 2.97 -8.53
C THR A 82 6.56 1.60 -7.88
N ILE A 83 5.44 0.89 -7.77
CA ILE A 83 5.43 -0.44 -7.18
C ILE A 83 4.87 -1.49 -8.12
N SER A 84 5.34 -2.73 -7.99
CA SER A 84 4.74 -3.88 -8.63
C SER A 84 4.66 -5.06 -7.66
N LEU A 85 3.52 -5.74 -7.67
CA LEU A 85 3.28 -6.97 -6.91
C LEU A 85 3.35 -8.17 -7.84
N THR A 86 4.15 -9.15 -7.46
CA THR A 86 4.13 -10.47 -8.08
C THR A 86 3.37 -11.44 -7.18
N GLY A 87 2.33 -12.06 -7.72
CA GLY A 87 1.58 -13.12 -7.07
C GLY A 87 1.73 -14.46 -7.79
N THR A 88 1.20 -15.51 -7.19
CA THR A 88 1.25 -16.88 -7.75
C THR A 88 0.52 -17.06 -9.08
N LYS A 89 -0.48 -16.22 -9.37
CA LYS A 89 -1.30 -16.33 -10.59
C LYS A 89 -0.86 -15.33 -11.64
N GLU A 90 -0.69 -14.08 -11.22
CA GLU A 90 -0.43 -12.94 -12.09
C GLU A 90 0.38 -11.87 -11.35
N GLU A 91 0.81 -10.86 -12.11
CA GLU A 91 1.49 -9.67 -11.62
C GLU A 91 0.61 -8.43 -11.77
N SER A 92 0.79 -7.44 -10.89
CA SER A 92 0.00 -6.20 -10.97
C SER A 92 0.36 -5.34 -12.19
N GLY A 93 1.62 -5.39 -12.63
CA GLY A 93 2.25 -4.33 -13.40
C GLY A 93 2.73 -3.18 -12.49
N ALA A 94 3.42 -2.21 -13.09
CA ALA A 94 3.88 -1.00 -12.41
C ALA A 94 2.71 -0.08 -12.07
N VAL A 95 2.63 0.36 -10.82
CA VAL A 95 1.63 1.31 -10.33
C VAL A 95 2.34 2.45 -9.61
N ASP A 96 2.14 3.67 -10.11
CA ASP A 96 2.72 4.87 -9.53
C ASP A 96 1.93 5.33 -8.31
N ILE A 97 2.65 5.69 -7.26
CA ILE A 97 2.11 6.20 -6.00
C ILE A 97 2.65 7.61 -5.79
N THR A 98 1.73 8.57 -5.80
CA THR A 98 2.03 9.95 -5.42
C THR A 98 1.65 10.17 -3.97
N PHE A 99 2.56 10.76 -3.19
CA PHE A 99 2.31 11.14 -1.81
C PHE A 99 1.95 12.62 -1.73
N ASN A 100 0.75 12.94 -1.23
CA ASN A 100 0.30 14.33 -1.07
C ASN A 100 0.87 15.01 0.17
N GLU A 101 1.56 14.26 1.03
CA GLU A 101 2.17 14.77 2.26
C GLU A 101 3.66 14.47 2.26
N LYS A 102 4.45 15.46 2.70
CA LYS A 102 5.88 15.29 2.94
C LYS A 102 6.11 14.17 3.95
N ILE A 103 6.96 13.21 3.58
CA ILE A 103 7.38 12.16 4.50
C ILE A 103 8.29 12.80 5.55
N SER A 104 7.96 12.57 6.81
CA SER A 104 8.75 12.99 7.96
C SER A 104 8.90 11.77 8.86
N GLY A 105 10.05 11.59 9.51
CA GLY A 105 10.46 10.35 10.19
C GLY A 105 9.37 9.59 10.97
N ASN A 106 9.44 8.26 10.88
CA ASN A 106 8.56 7.27 11.52
C ASN A 106 7.06 7.47 11.27
N LYS A 107 6.69 7.61 9.99
CA LYS A 107 5.29 7.64 9.54
C LYS A 107 4.94 6.41 8.73
N THR A 108 3.67 6.01 8.85
CA THR A 108 3.11 4.91 8.06
C THR A 108 2.06 5.48 7.11
N PHE A 109 2.26 5.29 5.81
CA PHE A 109 1.30 5.68 4.79
C PHE A 109 0.43 4.49 4.40
N THR A 110 -0.85 4.77 4.17
CA THR A 110 -1.83 3.77 3.71
C THR A 110 -2.46 4.26 2.43
N PHE A 111 -2.60 3.39 1.45
CA PHE A 111 -3.25 3.69 0.18
C PHE A 111 -3.95 2.46 -0.38
N LEU A 112 -4.87 2.71 -1.30
CA LEU A 112 -5.64 1.69 -2.00
C LEU A 112 -5.11 1.52 -3.41
N ILE A 113 -4.88 0.27 -3.83
CA ILE A 113 -4.69 -0.09 -5.22
C ILE A 113 -5.79 -1.05 -5.63
N THR A 114 -6.30 -0.88 -6.86
CA THR A 114 -7.32 -1.75 -7.42
C THR A 114 -6.87 -2.35 -8.73
N LEU A 115 -7.02 -3.66 -8.88
CA LEU A 115 -6.60 -4.42 -10.08
C LEU A 115 -7.80 -5.18 -10.64
N ASP A 116 -7.84 -5.40 -11.96
CA ASP A 116 -8.91 -6.16 -12.61
C ASP A 116 -8.69 -7.68 -12.63
N ARG A 117 -7.62 -8.13 -11.99
CA ARG A 117 -7.12 -9.50 -11.96
C ARG A 117 -6.78 -9.95 -10.55
N ASP A 118 -6.90 -11.26 -10.33
CA ASP A 118 -6.55 -11.91 -9.07
C ASP A 118 -5.07 -12.29 -9.10
N LEU A 119 -4.26 -11.66 -8.25
CA LEU A 119 -2.84 -12.00 -8.15
C LEU A 119 -2.61 -13.35 -7.46
N GLY A 120 -3.62 -13.90 -6.77
CA GLY A 120 -3.48 -15.09 -5.94
C GLY A 120 -2.71 -14.80 -4.66
N GLU A 121 -1.78 -15.68 -4.27
CA GLU A 121 -0.92 -15.44 -3.11
C GLU A 121 0.23 -14.51 -3.48
N LEU A 122 0.39 -13.41 -2.73
CA LEU A 122 1.43 -12.42 -2.99
C LEU A 122 2.80 -12.95 -2.55
N MET A 123 3.80 -12.84 -3.43
CA MET A 123 5.13 -13.43 -3.27
C MET A 123 6.22 -12.37 -3.15
N LEU A 124 6.24 -11.40 -4.05
CA LEU A 124 7.25 -10.34 -4.13
C LEU A 124 6.58 -8.98 -4.26
N LEU A 125 7.27 -7.96 -3.77
CA LEU A 125 6.95 -6.55 -3.98
C LEU A 125 8.21 -5.87 -4.48
N ASN A 126 8.18 -5.35 -5.70
CA ASN A 126 9.23 -4.47 -6.20
C ASN A 126 8.80 -3.02 -5.99
N MET A 127 9.75 -2.19 -5.61
CA MET A 127 9.56 -0.76 -5.38
C MET A 127 10.70 -0.01 -6.05
N HIS A 128 10.34 0.97 -6.87
CA HIS A 128 11.22 1.91 -7.53
C HIS A 128 10.97 3.31 -6.96
N TRP A 129 12.03 4.08 -6.72
CA TRP A 129 11.93 5.44 -6.22
C TRP A 129 12.44 6.40 -7.27
N GLU A 130 11.52 7.10 -7.92
CA GLU A 130 11.87 8.08 -8.93
C GLU A 130 12.33 9.39 -8.28
N ALA A 131 13.51 9.86 -8.69
CA ALA A 131 14.04 11.15 -8.28
C ALA A 131 13.19 12.29 -8.87
N SER A 132 12.82 13.29 -8.07
CA SER A 132 12.11 14.46 -8.61
C SER A 132 13.07 15.37 -9.36
N PRO A 133 12.78 15.73 -10.64
CA PRO A 133 13.66 16.59 -11.47
C PRO A 133 13.80 18.01 -10.92
N LEU A 134 12.86 18.48 -10.08
CA LEU A 134 12.95 19.81 -9.45
C LEU A 134 14.09 19.90 -8.42
N TRP A 135 14.56 18.78 -7.89
CA TRP A 135 15.62 18.75 -6.88
C TRP A 135 17.00 18.47 -7.46
N GLU A 136 17.11 17.82 -8.62
CA GLU A 136 18.38 17.66 -9.36
C GLU A 136 19.00 19.03 -9.63
N ASN A 137 18.20 19.97 -10.15
CA ASN A 137 18.63 21.33 -10.49
C ASN A 137 19.02 22.20 -9.28
N VAL A 138 18.48 21.90 -8.09
CA VAL A 138 18.79 22.65 -6.86
C VAL A 138 20.13 22.19 -6.28
N TRP A 139 20.42 20.89 -6.33
CA TRP A 139 21.71 20.36 -5.86
C TRP A 139 22.88 20.73 -6.75
N ASP A 140 22.70 20.71 -8.08
CA ASP A 140 23.71 21.18 -9.04
C ASP A 140 24.11 22.65 -8.77
N LYS A 141 23.12 23.48 -8.40
CA LYS A 141 23.35 24.88 -8.01
C LYS A 141 24.04 25.05 -6.65
N VAL A 142 23.91 24.09 -5.74
CA VAL A 142 24.59 24.14 -4.43
C VAL A 142 26.04 23.65 -4.54
N GLN A 143 26.31 22.67 -5.42
CA GLN A 143 27.67 22.19 -5.72
C GLN A 143 28.56 23.29 -6.31
N THR A 144 28.00 24.19 -7.11
CA THR A 144 28.73 25.31 -7.73
C THR A 144 29.12 26.43 -6.77
N ILE A 145 28.51 26.52 -5.58
CA ILE A 145 28.75 27.62 -4.62
C ILE A 145 29.89 27.29 -3.63
N ILE A 146 30.23 26.02 -3.42
CA ILE A 146 31.31 25.59 -2.51
C ILE A 146 32.21 24.56 -3.20
N PRO A 147 33.25 25.00 -3.95
CA PRO A 147 34.08 24.12 -4.79
C PRO A 147 34.93 23.10 -4.01
N TRP A 148 34.97 23.19 -2.67
CA TRP A 148 35.88 22.43 -1.80
C TRP A 148 35.16 21.45 -0.87
N ARG A 149 33.85 21.26 -1.06
CA ARG A 149 33.05 20.25 -0.35
C ARG A 149 32.21 19.49 -1.37
N THR A 150 32.81 18.49 -2.02
CA THR A 150 32.08 17.42 -2.69
C THR A 150 31.38 16.57 -1.62
N TRP A 151 30.26 17.06 -1.10
CA TRP A 151 29.34 16.27 -0.30
C TRP A 151 28.32 15.64 -1.26
N GLU A 152 28.63 14.46 -1.78
CA GLU A 152 27.59 13.58 -2.33
C GLU A 152 26.71 13.12 -1.16
N ARG A 153 25.75 13.93 -0.73
CA ARG A 153 24.70 13.45 0.17
C ARG A 153 23.72 12.63 -0.66
N LYS A 154 24.06 11.36 -0.88
CA LYS A 154 23.11 10.36 -1.39
C LYS A 154 21.85 10.42 -0.54
N ARG A 155 20.71 10.70 -1.17
CA ARG A 155 19.43 10.67 -0.47
C ARG A 155 19.03 9.22 -0.30
N LEU A 156 18.88 8.82 0.95
CA LEU A 156 18.60 7.44 1.32
C LEU A 156 17.19 7.39 1.91
N LEU A 157 16.34 6.56 1.31
CA LEU A 157 14.98 6.31 1.76
C LEU A 157 14.96 4.98 2.50
N ASN A 158 14.74 5.02 3.81
CA ASN A 158 14.65 3.81 4.63
C ASN A 158 13.19 3.35 4.70
N VAL A 159 12.87 2.37 3.88
CA VAL A 159 11.58 1.69 3.86
C VAL A 159 11.65 0.49 4.80
N GLY A 160 10.83 0.53 5.84
CA GLY A 160 10.69 -0.58 6.78
C GLY A 160 9.76 -1.66 6.25
N LYS A 161 8.89 -2.13 7.14
CA LYS A 161 7.92 -3.17 6.82
C LYS A 161 6.83 -2.64 5.88
N VAL A 162 6.61 -3.31 4.76
CA VAL A 162 5.45 -3.07 3.90
C VAL A 162 4.39 -4.13 4.17
N SER A 163 3.16 -3.74 4.48
CA SER A 163 2.06 -4.67 4.72
C SER A 163 0.99 -4.50 3.66
N VAL A 164 0.60 -5.59 3.01
CA VAL A 164 -0.45 -5.63 1.99
C VAL A 164 -1.61 -6.48 2.48
N LYS A 165 -2.83 -5.94 2.38
CA LYS A 165 -4.07 -6.66 2.68
C LYS A 165 -4.91 -6.75 1.42
N ALA A 166 -5.21 -7.97 0.99
CA ALA A 166 -6.21 -8.23 -0.03
C ALA A 166 -7.62 -8.12 0.58
N GLY A 167 -8.45 -7.25 0.03
CA GLY A 167 -9.81 -6.97 0.51
C GLY A 167 -10.75 -8.15 0.28
N GLU A 168 -10.62 -8.84 -0.85
CA GLU A 168 -11.55 -9.92 -1.24
C GLU A 168 -11.30 -11.20 -0.45
N THR A 169 -10.03 -11.53 -0.20
CA THR A 169 -9.63 -12.74 0.54
C THR A 169 -9.40 -12.47 2.03
N GLN A 170 -9.34 -11.19 2.43
CA GLN A 170 -8.96 -10.75 3.78
C GLN A 170 -7.57 -11.23 4.25
N LYS A 171 -6.75 -11.80 3.36
CA LYS A 171 -5.38 -12.23 3.66
C LYS A 171 -4.47 -11.01 3.81
N ARG A 172 -3.55 -11.07 4.78
CA ARG A 172 -2.53 -10.05 5.04
C ARG A 172 -1.15 -10.66 4.81
N THR A 173 -0.36 -10.02 3.98
CA THR A 173 1.03 -10.39 3.72
C THR A 173 1.94 -9.24 4.15
N SER A 174 3.02 -9.57 4.84
CA SER A 174 4.05 -8.61 5.20
C SER A 174 5.28 -8.85 4.35
N PHE A 175 5.86 -7.78 3.85
CA PHE A 175 7.05 -7.75 3.01
C PHE A 175 8.18 -7.04 3.76
N CYS A 176 9.35 -7.67 3.72
CA CYS A 176 10.58 -7.25 4.37
C CYS A 176 11.67 -7.17 3.31
N SER A 177 12.58 -6.20 3.45
CA SER A 177 13.73 -6.07 2.56
C SER A 177 14.59 -7.33 2.65
N MET A 178 15.14 -7.78 1.51
CA MET A 178 16.12 -8.87 1.46
C MET A 178 17.43 -8.48 2.13
N THR A 179 17.83 -7.21 2.00
CA THR A 179 18.98 -6.62 2.68
C THR A 179 18.51 -6.00 4.01
N ASN A 180 19.27 -6.22 5.08
CA ASN A 180 18.88 -5.83 6.46
C ASN A 180 18.68 -4.31 6.67
N GLU A 181 18.93 -3.48 5.67
CA GLU A 181 18.92 -2.01 5.82
C GLU A 181 17.70 -1.34 5.18
N GLY A 182 16.94 -2.02 4.30
CA GLY A 182 15.73 -1.46 3.65
C GLY A 182 15.96 -0.06 3.05
N GLN A 183 17.21 0.20 2.69
CA GLN A 183 17.72 1.51 2.35
C GLN A 183 17.79 1.59 0.84
N MET A 184 17.23 2.68 0.31
CA MET A 184 17.04 2.88 -1.11
C MET A 184 17.67 4.19 -1.54
N GLU A 185 18.54 4.14 -2.54
CA GLU A 185 18.97 5.35 -3.23
C GLU A 185 17.91 5.77 -4.26
N ALA A 186 17.93 7.05 -4.63
CA ALA A 186 17.04 7.54 -5.68
C ALA A 186 17.39 6.86 -7.02
N SER A 187 16.36 6.48 -7.78
CA SER A 187 16.43 5.77 -9.05
C SER A 187 16.89 4.29 -8.98
N GLU A 188 16.91 3.69 -7.79
CA GLU A 188 17.16 2.25 -7.63
C GLU A 188 15.87 1.42 -7.51
N ASP A 189 15.97 0.12 -7.78
CA ASP A 189 14.92 -0.87 -7.55
C ASP A 189 15.22 -1.69 -6.30
N ILE A 190 14.24 -1.82 -5.40
CA ILE A 190 14.32 -2.71 -4.24
C ILE A 190 13.25 -3.79 -4.31
N VAL A 191 13.70 -5.02 -4.09
CA VAL A 191 12.85 -6.20 -3.97
C VAL A 191 12.58 -6.52 -2.50
N PHE A 192 11.31 -6.57 -2.13
CA PHE A 192 10.85 -7.05 -0.84
C PHE A 192 10.25 -8.46 -0.98
N VAL A 193 10.63 -9.33 -0.05
CA VAL A 193 10.13 -10.70 0.05
C VAL A 193 9.18 -10.85 1.22
N ARG A 194 8.37 -11.90 1.26
CA ARG A 194 7.52 -12.19 2.42
C ARG A 194 8.40 -12.30 3.68
N CYS A 195 8.05 -11.53 4.72
CA CYS A 195 8.72 -11.64 6.01
C CYS A 195 8.55 -13.06 6.55
N LYS A 196 9.58 -13.60 7.21
CA LYS A 196 9.43 -14.82 8.02
C LYS A 196 8.33 -14.58 9.06
N GLU A 197 7.41 -15.54 9.22
CA GLU A 197 6.36 -15.43 10.23
C GLU A 197 7.00 -15.36 11.61
N GLU A 198 7.03 -14.17 12.21
CA GLU A 198 7.29 -14.05 13.64
C GLU A 198 6.16 -14.76 14.37
N ARG A 199 6.53 -15.73 15.23
CA ARG A 199 5.59 -16.48 16.08
C ARG A 199 4.56 -15.52 16.68
N PRO A 200 3.25 -15.82 16.62
CA PRO A 200 2.22 -14.88 17.05
C PRO A 200 2.49 -14.44 18.50
N LYS A 201 2.66 -13.13 18.70
CA LYS A 201 2.68 -12.55 20.06
C LYS A 201 1.37 -12.95 20.74
N ARG A 202 1.49 -13.67 21.85
CA ARG A 202 0.37 -14.17 22.66
C ARG A 202 -0.67 -13.05 22.85
N PRO A 203 -1.97 -13.34 22.77
CA PRO A 203 -2.99 -12.33 23.04
C PRO A 203 -2.74 -11.74 24.43
N ARG A 204 -2.65 -10.40 24.53
CA ARG A 204 -2.74 -9.73 25.83
C ARG A 204 -4.08 -10.17 26.44
N ARG A 205 -4.02 -10.90 27.56
CA ARG A 205 -5.19 -11.13 28.41
C ARG A 205 -5.79 -9.75 28.70
N LYS A 206 -7.07 -9.59 28.39
CA LYS A 206 -7.85 -8.51 28.99
C LYS A 206 -8.00 -8.91 30.45
N ASP A 207 -7.30 -8.23 31.33
CA ASP A 207 -7.67 -8.23 32.74
C ASP A 207 -9.00 -7.49 32.82
N ASN A 208 -10.06 -8.25 33.09
CA ASN A 208 -11.35 -7.69 33.44
C ASN A 208 -11.23 -7.24 34.90
N LEU A 209 -11.32 -5.92 35.12
CA LEU A 209 -11.69 -5.36 36.41
C LEU A 209 -13.19 -5.02 36.36
#